data_AF-A0A943IZA8-F1
#
_entry.id   AF-A0A943IZA8-F1
#
_cell.length_a   1.000
_cell.length_b   1.000
_cell.length_c   1.000
_cell.angle_alpha   90.00
_cell.angle_beta   90.00
_cell.angle_gamma   90.00
#
_symmetry.space_group_name_H-M   'P 1'
#
loop_
_entity.id
_entity.type
_entity.pdbx_description
1 polymer ?
#
loop_
_entity_poly.entity_id
_entity_poly.type
_entity_poly.pdbx_seq_one_letter_code
_entity_poly.pdbx_strand_id
1 'polypeptide(L)'
;MCDITDREFEKIYLPFYNNVNDYLNKYVIPDLVAFYLANGYSRHCLSDCPLINHINSAVDIFNCRCDISRLIPKIKEILRIKYNLIIIKDNPMILKKFY
;
A
#
# COMPACT_ATOMS: atom_id res chain seq x y z
N MET A 1 -6.99 -14.67 30.49
CA MET A 1 -6.24 -13.56 29.88
C MET A 1 -5.26 -13.12 30.95
N CYS A 2 -3.94 -13.17 30.72
CA CYS A 2 -2.98 -12.59 31.67
C CYS A 2 -2.94 -11.09 31.43
N ASP A 3 -2.95 -10.30 32.50
CA ASP A 3 -2.67 -8.87 32.41
C ASP A 3 -1.22 -8.69 32.00
N ILE A 4 -0.99 -7.95 30.92
CA ILE A 4 0.36 -7.61 30.43
C ILE A 4 0.79 -6.37 31.18
N THR A 5 1.96 -6.40 31.82
CA THR A 5 2.54 -5.21 32.45
C THR A 5 3.01 -4.22 31.40
N ASP A 6 3.03 -2.91 31.71
CA ASP A 6 3.55 -1.88 30.80
C ASP A 6 4.98 -2.21 30.31
N ARG A 7 5.81 -2.74 31.21
CA ARG A 7 7.18 -3.16 30.88
C ARG A 7 7.22 -4.31 29.86
N GLU A 8 6.33 -5.30 30.00
CA GLU A 8 6.23 -6.39 29.03
C GLU A 8 5.70 -5.89 27.69
N PHE A 9 4.69 -5.01 27.72
CA PHE A 9 4.18 -4.35 26.52
C PHE A 9 5.29 -3.62 25.77
N GLU A 10 6.01 -2.73 26.44
CA GLU A 10 7.07 -1.92 25.82
C GLU A 10 8.26 -2.73 25.31
N LYS A 11 8.67 -3.79 26.03
CA LYS A 11 9.89 -4.55 25.70
C LYS A 11 9.68 -5.72 24.77
N ILE A 12 8.47 -6.30 24.73
CA ILE A 12 8.18 -7.52 23.97
C ILE A 12 7.18 -7.22 22.87
N TYR A 13 6.01 -6.69 23.24
CA TYR A 13 4.90 -6.56 22.31
C TYR A 13 5.07 -5.39 21.35
N LEU A 14 5.50 -4.22 21.83
CA LEU A 14 5.70 -3.04 20.99
C LEU A 14 6.75 -3.28 19.89
N PRO A 15 7.94 -3.87 20.15
CA PRO A 15 8.87 -4.25 19.09
C PRO A 15 8.30 -5.29 18.13
N PHE A 16 7.55 -6.27 18.64
CA PHE A 16 6.85 -7.24 17.79
C PHE A 16 5.87 -6.55 16.83
N TYR A 17 4.99 -5.67 17.34
CA TYR A 17 4.04 -4.94 16.51
C TYR A 17 4.72 -4.01 15.50
N ASN A 18 5.81 -3.34 15.91
CA ASN A 18 6.60 -2.51 15.00
C ASN A 18 7.21 -3.35 13.86
N ASN A 19 7.78 -4.51 14.17
CA ASN A 19 8.34 -5.41 13.16
C ASN A 19 7.27 -5.91 12.17
N VAL A 20 6.07 -6.25 12.66
CA VAL A 20 4.95 -6.64 11.79
C VAL A 20 4.51 -5.46 10.92
N ASN A 21 4.39 -4.26 11.50
CA ASN A 21 4.02 -3.06 10.75
C ASN A 21 5.06 -2.72 9.66
N ASP A 22 6.35 -2.88 9.95
CA ASP A 22 7.43 -2.69 8.97
C ASP A 22 7.35 -3.72 7.85
N TYR A 23 7.07 -4.99 8.17
CA TYR A 23 6.87 -6.02 7.17
C TYR A 23 5.69 -5.71 6.25
N LEU A 24 4.55 -5.28 6.80
CA LEU A 24 3.38 -4.88 6.04
C LEU A 24 3.70 -3.73 5.09
N ASN A 25 4.31 -2.66 5.60
CA ASN A 25 4.71 -1.48 4.83
C ASN A 25 5.70 -1.83 3.70
N LYS A 26 6.59 -2.79 3.94
CA LYS A 26 7.63 -3.13 2.97
C LYS A 26 7.17 -4.09 1.88
N TYR A 27 6.33 -5.07 2.22
CA TYR A 27 6.07 -6.20 1.33
C TYR A 27 4.60 -6.41 0.98
N VAL A 28 3.67 -6.10 1.89
CA VAL A 28 2.25 -6.42 1.71
C VAL A 28 1.48 -5.24 1.12
N ILE A 29 1.60 -4.07 1.72
CA ILE A 29 0.84 -2.87 1.33
C ILE A 29 1.19 -2.42 -0.09
N PRO A 30 2.47 -2.31 -0.52
CA PRO A 30 2.78 -1.94 -1.89
C PRO A 30 2.19 -2.90 -2.93
N ASP A 31 2.20 -4.20 -2.62
CA ASP A 31 1.70 -5.24 -3.52
C ASP A 31 0.18 -5.19 -3.64
N LEU A 32 -0.52 -5.03 -2.50
CA LEU A 32 -1.97 -4.81 -2.46
C LEU A 32 -2.37 -3.59 -3.27
N VAL A 33 -1.70 -2.45 -3.07
CA VAL A 33 -2.05 -1.21 -3.77
C VAL A 33 -1.81 -1.35 -5.27
N ALA A 34 -0.72 -2.00 -5.69
CA ALA A 34 -0.49 -2.29 -7.10
C ALA A 34 -1.57 -3.22 -7.69
N PHE A 35 -1.98 -4.25 -6.94
CA PHE A 35 -3.10 -5.12 -7.31
C PHE A 35 -4.41 -4.34 -7.43
N TYR A 36 -4.75 -3.50 -6.44
CA TYR A 36 -5.94 -2.64 -6.44
C TYR A 36 -6.01 -1.78 -7.71
N LEU A 37 -4.91 -1.09 -8.02
CA LEU A 37 -4.81 -0.22 -9.19
C LEU A 37 -4.93 -1.01 -10.51
N ALA A 38 -4.23 -2.14 -10.63
CA ALA A 38 -4.30 -2.97 -11.83
C ALA A 38 -5.68 -3.59 -12.04
N ASN A 39 -6.31 -4.05 -10.95
CA ASN A 39 -7.64 -4.66 -10.94
C ASN A 39 -8.74 -3.64 -11.28
N GLY A 40 -8.60 -2.40 -10.79
CA GLY A 40 -9.48 -1.29 -11.13
C GLY A 40 -9.30 -0.83 -12.58
N TYR A 41 -8.05 -0.76 -13.05
CA TYR A 41 -7.74 -0.43 -14.44
C TYR A 41 -8.36 -1.43 -15.42
N SER A 42 -8.24 -2.73 -15.16
CA SER A 42 -8.78 -3.78 -16.05
C SER A 42 -10.31 -3.82 -16.10
N ARG A 43 -10.99 -3.15 -15.16
CA ARG A 43 -12.46 -3.09 -15.06
C ARG A 43 -13.03 -1.70 -15.35
N HIS A 44 -12.18 -0.74 -15.71
CA HIS A 44 -12.58 0.64 -15.95
C HIS A 44 -13.36 1.26 -14.78
N CYS A 45 -12.99 0.93 -13.53
CA CYS A 45 -13.71 1.38 -12.33
C CYS A 45 -12.87 2.28 -11.41
N LEU A 46 -11.77 2.83 -11.91
CA LEU A 46 -10.99 3.85 -11.18
C LEU A 46 -11.65 5.22 -11.39
N SER A 47 -11.85 5.95 -10.30
CA SER A 47 -12.31 7.33 -10.34
C SER A 47 -11.20 8.29 -10.80
N ASP A 48 -11.62 9.42 -11.38
CA ASP A 48 -10.76 10.51 -11.83
C ASP A 48 -10.25 11.34 -10.63
N CYS A 49 -9.34 10.76 -9.86
CA CYS A 49 -8.80 11.38 -8.65
C CYS A 49 -7.27 11.19 -8.54
N PRO A 50 -6.60 11.95 -7.65
CA PRO A 50 -5.16 11.82 -7.45
C PRO A 50 -4.74 10.41 -7.03
N LEU A 51 -3.50 10.02 -7.34
CA LEU A 51 -2.91 8.73 -6.94
C LEU A 51 -3.02 8.50 -5.44
N ILE A 52 -2.78 9.54 -4.64
CA ILE A 52 -2.83 9.43 -3.17
C ILE A 52 -4.22 9.02 -2.65
N ASN A 53 -5.30 9.44 -3.32
CA ASN A 53 -6.65 9.04 -2.95
C ASN A 53 -6.87 7.54 -3.19
N HIS A 54 -6.40 7.01 -4.31
CA HIS A 54 -6.44 5.57 -4.59
C HIS A 54 -5.59 4.76 -3.59
N ILE A 55 -4.41 5.26 -3.23
CA ILE A 55 -3.56 4.60 -2.23
C ILE A 55 -4.27 4.58 -0.87
N ASN A 56 -4.84 5.70 -0.42
CA ASN A 56 -5.59 5.77 0.83
C ASN A 56 -6.75 4.77 0.84
N SER A 57 -7.56 4.73 -0.22
CA SER A 57 -8.69 3.78 -0.32
C SER A 57 -8.24 2.32 -0.25
N ALA A 58 -7.09 1.98 -0.83
CA ALA A 58 -6.54 0.63 -0.75
C ALA A 58 -5.97 0.30 0.64
N VAL A 59 -5.31 1.26 1.28
CA VAL A 59 -4.72 1.11 2.63
C VAL A 59 -5.80 1.01 3.70
N ASP A 60 -6.91 1.75 3.55
CA ASP A 60 -8.03 1.74 4.51
C ASP A 60 -8.62 0.33 4.71
N ILE A 61 -8.53 -0.54 3.70
CA ILE A 61 -8.93 -1.95 3.78
C ILE A 61 -8.17 -2.70 4.89
N PHE A 62 -6.91 -2.34 5.13
CA PHE A 62 -6.06 -2.95 6.16
C PHE A 62 -6.10 -2.25 7.51
N ASN A 63 -6.73 -1.06 7.59
CA ASN A 63 -6.75 -0.23 8.80
C ASN A 63 -5.35 -0.07 9.43
N CYS A 64 -4.34 0.16 8.60
CA CYS A 64 -2.95 0.23 9.01
C CYS A 64 -2.36 1.62 8.74
N ARG A 65 -1.40 2.04 9.58
CA ARG A 65 -0.65 3.28 9.35
C ARG A 65 0.48 2.98 8.37
N CYS A 66 0.54 3.74 7.29
CA CYS A 66 1.61 3.61 6.31
C CYS A 66 2.19 4.97 5.93
N ASP A 67 3.47 4.96 5.57
CA ASP A 67 4.13 6.11 4.94
C ASP A 67 3.96 6.00 3.43
N ILE A 68 2.89 6.62 2.92
CA ILE A 68 2.53 6.59 1.50
C ILE A 68 3.69 7.01 0.60
N SER A 69 4.48 7.99 1.03
CA SER A 69 5.61 8.50 0.25
C SER A 69 6.65 7.40 -0.02
N ARG A 70 6.86 6.51 0.96
CA ARG A 70 7.77 5.36 0.85
C ARG A 70 7.18 4.21 0.04
N LEU A 71 5.84 4.10 -0.05
CA LEU A 71 5.18 3.05 -0.83
C LEU A 71 5.25 3.31 -2.34
N ILE A 72 5.14 4.57 -2.78
CA ILE A 72 4.98 4.94 -4.20
C ILE A 72 6.06 4.33 -5.11
N PRO A 73 7.37 4.39 -4.79
CA PRO A 73 8.40 3.77 -5.63
C PRO A 73 8.17 2.27 -5.83
N LYS A 74 7.80 1.56 -4.74
CA LYS A 74 7.58 0.12 -4.80
C LYS A 74 6.30 -0.25 -5.54
N ILE A 75 5.23 0.54 -5.39
CA ILE A 75 4.00 0.40 -6.17
C ILE A 75 4.28 0.54 -7.67
N LYS A 76 5.04 1.58 -8.07
CA LYS A 76 5.41 1.82 -9.48
C LYS A 76 6.25 0.66 -10.04
N GLU A 77 7.18 0.13 -9.25
CA GLU A 77 7.99 -1.05 -9.61
C GLU A 77 7.10 -2.29 -9.83
N ILE A 78 6.20 -2.59 -8.90
CA ILE A 78 5.31 -3.76 -8.97
C ILE A 78 4.33 -3.65 -10.14
N LEU A 79 3.74 -2.47 -10.36
CA LEU A 79 2.87 -2.22 -11.52
C LEU A 79 3.57 -2.53 -12.84
N ARG A 80 4.82 -2.10 -12.98
CA ARG A 80 5.61 -2.35 -14.18
C ARG A 80 5.93 -3.83 -14.36
N ILE A 81 6.45 -4.48 -13.32
CA ILE A 81 6.95 -5.87 -13.41
C ILE A 81 5.79 -6.88 -13.49
N LYS A 82 4.77 -6.76 -12.62
CA LYS A 82 3.70 -7.76 -12.51
C LYS A 82 2.52 -7.51 -13.46
N TYR A 83 2.19 -6.25 -13.71
CA TYR A 83 0.92 -5.89 -14.39
C TYR A 83 1.11 -5.25 -15.77
N ASN A 84 2.36 -5.00 -16.16
CA ASN A 84 2.71 -4.28 -17.38
C ASN A 84 2.04 -2.88 -17.45
N LEU A 85 1.93 -2.22 -16.30
CA LEU A 85 1.31 -0.90 -16.17
C LEU A 85 2.30 0.13 -15.65
N ILE A 86 2.15 1.37 -16.10
CA ILE A 86 2.88 2.53 -15.59
C ILE A 86 1.93 3.67 -15.25
N ILE A 87 2.25 4.41 -14.20
CA ILE A 87 1.59 5.67 -13.85
C ILE A 87 2.30 6.80 -14.61
N ILE A 88 1.60 7.47 -15.51
CA ILE A 88 2.15 8.55 -16.34
C ILE A 88 1.80 9.95 -15.81
N LYS A 89 0.80 10.05 -14.94
CA LYS A 89 0.36 11.28 -14.29
C LYS A 89 -0.25 10.92 -12.94
N ASP A 90 0.00 11.73 -11.92
CA ASP A 90 -0.46 11.47 -10.55
C ASP A 90 -1.75 12.22 -10.18
N ASN A 91 -2.14 13.29 -10.91
CA ASN A 91 -3.36 14.07 -10.63
C ASN A 91 -4.03 14.66 -11.91
N PRO A 92 -5.18 14.15 -12.35
CA PRO A 92 -5.72 12.85 -11.93
C PRO A 92 -4.75 11.73 -12.29
N MET A 93 -4.87 10.61 -11.60
CA MET A 93 -4.01 9.46 -11.82
C MET A 93 -4.33 8.82 -13.17
N ILE A 94 -3.30 8.66 -14.02
CA ILE A 94 -3.43 8.01 -15.33
C ILE A 94 -2.49 6.81 -15.41
N LEU A 95 -3.07 5.64 -15.64
CA LEU A 95 -2.37 4.38 -15.93
C LEU A 95 -2.34 4.12 -17.44
N LYS A 96 -1.23 3.57 -17.91
CA LYS A 96 -1.07 3.10 -19.28
C LYS A 96 -0.37 1.74 -19.30
N LYS A 97 -0.69 0.92 -20.30
CA LYS A 97 0.15 -0.24 -20.65
C LYS A 97 1.55 0.22 -21.06
N PHE A 98 2.56 -0.49 -20.56
CA PHE A 98 3.96 -0.16 -20.83
C PHE A 98 4.42 -0.64 -22.22
N TYR A 99 3.79 -1.69 -22.76
CA TYR A 99 3.95 -2.19 -24.13
C TYR A 99 2.64 -2.11 -24.88
#